data_AF-A0A5E4HKA6-F1
#
_entry.id   AF-A0A5E4HKA6-F1
#
_cell.length_a   1.000
_cell.length_b   1.000
_cell.length_c   1.000
_cell.angle_alpha   90.00
_cell.angle_beta   90.00
_cell.angle_gamma   90.00
#
_symmetry.space_group_name_H-M   'P 1'
#
loop_
_entity.id
_entity.type
_entity.pdbx_description
1 polymer ?
#
loop_
_entity_poly.entity_id
_entity_poly.type
_entity_poly.pdbx_seq_one_letter_code
_entity_poly.pdbx_strand_id
1 'polypeptide(L)'
;MASKILWATVGAALVLVFAAAVFVFNSGPGEPTVAPGEYINLPPTSTVASAPSSEGQPQVSATYPPQVKPTIKEPPESLDKIGCSDNVSSAEKVDCIITAVSASNDSSPCLLAGDDFTVGECFFRAARETEDPQPCFMISAAAQKDSCVYYMAVRVRNASLCSSISSESSRMRCLSSLTKDVTACDSIGDVKSRDWCLYAFSSRNSDLEICKKINATDVRDRCIMDFIDLHRLDPRVCTLIEDYGLRLKCQNLAVPLICPLSSFKPKYGVPL
;
A
#
# COMPACT_ATOMS: atom_id res chain seq x y z
N MET A 1 11.38 -40.99 41.12
CA MET A 1 9.99 -40.58 40.79
C MET A 1 9.54 -39.28 41.48
N ALA A 2 10.45 -38.38 41.86
CA ALA A 2 10.09 -37.14 42.59
C ALA A 2 10.06 -35.86 41.73
N SER A 3 10.46 -35.92 40.45
CA SER A 3 10.65 -34.73 39.61
C SER A 3 9.43 -34.33 38.76
N LYS A 4 8.43 -35.21 38.60
CA LYS A 4 7.26 -34.95 37.74
C LYS A 4 6.12 -34.15 38.41
N ILE A 5 6.16 -33.95 39.72
CA ILE A 5 5.07 -33.26 40.45
C ILE A 5 5.29 -31.74 40.50
N LEU A 6 6.53 -31.27 40.30
CA LEU A 6 6.86 -29.84 40.44
C LEU A 6 6.41 -28.96 39.26
N TRP A 7 6.16 -29.54 38.08
CA TRP A 7 5.77 -28.77 36.88
C TRP A 7 4.26 -28.48 36.80
N ALA A 8 3.43 -29.22 37.54
CA ALA A 8 1.97 -29.02 37.50
C ALA A 8 1.51 -27.80 38.32
N THR A 9 2.25 -27.41 39.36
CA THR A 9 1.87 -26.28 40.23
C THR A 9 2.26 -24.92 39.68
N VAL A 10 3.35 -24.83 38.89
CA VAL A 10 3.79 -23.58 38.27
C VAL A 10 2.85 -23.14 37.13
N GLY A 11 2.25 -24.09 36.41
CA GLY A 11 1.30 -23.79 35.32
C GLY A 11 0.00 -23.13 35.80
N ALA A 12 -0.53 -23.53 36.95
CA ALA A 12 -1.80 -22.99 37.47
C ALA A 12 -1.68 -21.56 38.00
N ALA A 13 -0.53 -21.17 38.56
CA ALA A 13 -0.29 -19.81 39.04
C ALA A 13 -0.18 -18.79 37.90
N LEU A 14 0.35 -19.19 36.74
CA LEU A 14 0.53 -18.31 35.59
C LEU A 14 -0.79 -17.96 34.88
N VAL A 15 -1.77 -18.87 34.88
CA VAL A 15 -3.10 -18.62 34.28
C VAL A 15 -3.90 -17.59 35.09
N LEU A 16 -3.76 -17.57 36.42
CA LEU A 16 -4.46 -16.60 37.27
C LEU A 16 -3.90 -15.17 37.13
N VAL A 17 -2.60 -15.01 36.88
CA VAL A 17 -2.00 -13.69 36.65
C VAL A 17 -2.47 -13.09 35.32
N PHE A 18 -2.67 -13.91 34.28
CA PHE A 18 -3.20 -13.43 33.00
C PHE A 18 -4.68 -13.04 33.07
N ALA A 19 -5.51 -13.72 33.87
CA ALA A 19 -6.92 -13.37 34.01
C ALA A 19 -7.13 -12.00 34.70
N ALA A 20 -6.28 -11.63 35.65
CA ALA A 20 -6.37 -10.33 36.34
C ALA A 20 -5.93 -9.14 35.45
N ALA A 21 -5.00 -9.36 34.52
CA ALA A 21 -4.50 -8.30 33.63
C ALA A 21 -5.54 -7.88 32.57
N VAL A 22 -6.45 -8.77 32.17
CA VAL A 22 -7.49 -8.47 31.17
C VAL A 22 -8.59 -7.55 31.73
N PHE A 23 -8.84 -7.55 33.04
CA PHE A 23 -9.92 -6.75 33.63
C PHE A 23 -9.57 -5.26 33.80
N VAL A 24 -8.28 -4.90 33.85
CA VAL A 24 -7.85 -3.51 34.08
C VAL A 24 -7.86 -2.66 32.80
N PHE A 25 -7.84 -3.27 31.61
CA PHE A 25 -7.77 -2.54 30.33
C PHE A 25 -9.11 -2.18 29.70
N ASN A 26 -10.26 -2.52 30.32
CA ASN A 26 -11.59 -2.23 29.75
C ASN A 26 -12.25 -0.94 30.27
N SER A 27 -11.52 -0.12 31.03
CA SER A 27 -11.98 1.20 31.45
C SER A 27 -11.63 2.24 30.37
N GLY A 28 -12.50 2.38 29.38
CA GLY A 28 -12.35 3.37 28.31
C GLY A 28 -12.31 4.81 28.84
N PRO A 29 -11.54 5.72 28.23
CA PRO A 29 -11.54 7.13 28.60
C PRO A 29 -12.91 7.75 28.31
N GLY A 30 -13.49 8.40 29.33
CA GLY A 30 -14.77 9.09 29.22
C GLY A 30 -14.75 10.17 28.13
N GLU A 31 -15.84 10.26 27.38
CA GLU A 31 -16.05 11.29 26.37
C GLU A 31 -15.96 12.70 26.98
N PRO A 32 -15.21 13.63 26.35
CA PRO A 32 -15.27 15.03 26.72
C PRO A 32 -16.62 15.62 26.27
N THR A 33 -17.39 16.12 27.23
CA THR A 33 -18.58 16.94 27.00
C THR A 33 -18.18 18.26 26.36
N VAL A 34 -18.44 18.40 25.06
CA VAL A 34 -18.24 19.64 24.32
C VAL A 34 -19.39 20.61 24.62
N ALA A 35 -19.06 21.78 25.15
CA ALA A 35 -20.01 22.86 25.39
C ALA A 35 -20.48 23.50 24.06
N PRO A 36 -21.74 23.94 23.95
CA PRO A 36 -22.25 24.64 22.78
C PRO A 36 -21.75 26.09 22.78
N GLY A 37 -20.87 26.44 21.84
CA GLY A 37 -20.27 27.77 21.72
C GLY A 37 -20.27 28.30 20.28
N GLU A 38 -20.99 29.40 20.10
CA GLU A 38 -20.83 30.52 19.15
C GLU A 38 -20.48 30.25 17.67
N TYR A 39 -21.47 30.53 16.82
CA TYR A 39 -21.33 30.78 15.39
C TYR A 39 -20.53 32.07 15.14
N ILE A 40 -19.34 31.93 14.57
CA ILE A 40 -18.55 33.05 14.06
C ILE A 40 -18.94 33.27 12.58
N ASN A 41 -19.51 34.43 12.28
CA ASN A 41 -19.78 34.87 10.91
C ASN A 41 -18.45 35.13 10.18
N LEU A 42 -18.18 34.36 9.13
CA LEU A 42 -17.10 34.60 8.18
C LEU A 42 -17.54 35.59 7.09
N PRO A 43 -16.69 36.56 6.70
CA PRO A 43 -16.97 37.49 5.61
C PRO A 43 -16.89 36.80 4.23
N PRO A 44 -17.58 37.34 3.21
CA PRO A 44 -17.57 36.79 1.86
C PRO A 44 -16.19 36.90 1.23
N THR A 45 -15.62 35.77 0.84
CA THR A 45 -14.35 35.66 0.13
C THR A 45 -14.48 36.19 -1.30
N SER A 46 -13.50 37.01 -1.67
CA SER A 46 -13.32 37.65 -2.96
C SER A 46 -13.00 36.66 -4.07
N THR A 47 -13.55 36.96 -5.23
CA THR A 47 -13.27 36.46 -6.58
C THR A 47 -11.80 36.17 -6.83
N VAL A 48 -11.47 34.89 -7.09
CA VAL A 48 -10.17 34.47 -7.62
C VAL A 48 -10.26 34.41 -9.14
N ALA A 49 -9.36 35.16 -9.78
CA ALA A 49 -9.19 35.27 -11.21
C ALA A 49 -8.75 33.93 -11.85
N SER A 50 -9.28 33.70 -13.04
CA SER A 50 -9.04 32.55 -13.90
C SER A 50 -7.58 32.47 -14.36
N ALA A 51 -6.95 31.30 -14.17
CA ALA A 51 -5.66 30.96 -14.74
C ALA A 51 -5.81 30.48 -16.21
N PRO A 52 -4.79 30.68 -17.06
CA PRO A 52 -4.84 30.36 -18.48
C PRO A 52 -4.77 28.85 -18.75
N SER A 53 -5.54 28.45 -19.76
CA SER A 53 -5.66 27.10 -20.31
C SER A 53 -4.30 26.56 -20.76
N SER A 54 -3.89 25.40 -20.23
CA SER A 54 -2.74 24.66 -20.74
C SER A 54 -3.16 23.89 -21.99
N GLU A 55 -2.80 24.41 -23.15
CA GLU A 55 -2.93 23.73 -24.44
C GLU A 55 -1.99 22.50 -24.51
N GLY A 56 -2.54 21.38 -24.99
CA GLY A 56 -1.78 20.39 -25.74
C GLY A 56 -1.18 19.20 -24.97
N GLN A 57 -1.99 18.41 -24.29
CA GLN A 57 -1.62 17.00 -24.07
C GLN A 57 -2.06 16.15 -25.28
N PRO A 58 -1.18 15.30 -25.83
CA PRO A 58 -1.52 14.43 -26.95
C PRO A 58 -2.59 13.42 -26.51
N GLN A 59 -3.74 13.44 -27.18
CA GLN A 59 -4.74 12.40 -27.03
C GLN A 59 -4.18 11.11 -27.63
N VAL A 60 -3.56 10.30 -26.78
CA VAL A 60 -3.16 8.94 -27.14
C VAL A 60 -4.44 8.11 -27.17
N SER A 61 -5.08 8.07 -28.33
CA SER A 61 -6.21 7.18 -28.60
C SER A 61 -5.65 5.76 -28.66
N ALA A 62 -5.50 5.13 -27.49
CA ALA A 62 -5.06 3.76 -27.36
C ALA A 62 -6.23 2.86 -27.74
N THR A 63 -6.42 2.64 -29.04
CA THR A 63 -7.28 1.56 -29.54
C THR A 63 -6.61 0.25 -29.14
N TYR A 64 -7.00 -0.30 -27.99
CA TYR A 64 -6.58 -1.63 -27.64
C TYR A 64 -7.21 -2.60 -28.64
N PRO A 65 -6.44 -3.55 -29.19
CA PRO A 65 -7.04 -4.65 -29.90
C PRO A 65 -8.10 -5.28 -28.98
N PRO A 66 -9.26 -5.70 -29.54
CA PRO A 66 -10.29 -6.36 -28.76
C PRO A 66 -9.64 -7.44 -27.91
N GLN A 67 -9.91 -7.43 -26.60
CA GLN A 67 -9.37 -8.38 -25.64
C GLN A 67 -9.60 -9.78 -26.20
N VAL A 68 -8.56 -10.39 -26.78
CA VAL A 68 -8.63 -11.76 -27.27
C VAL A 68 -8.81 -12.59 -26.01
N LYS A 69 -10.00 -13.19 -25.86
CA LYS A 69 -10.28 -14.09 -24.75
C LYS A 69 -9.11 -15.07 -24.67
N PRO A 70 -8.32 -15.08 -23.59
CA PRO A 70 -7.12 -15.88 -23.55
C PRO A 70 -7.51 -17.33 -23.81
N THR A 71 -6.92 -17.91 -24.85
CA THR A 71 -7.16 -19.32 -25.18
C THR A 71 -6.43 -20.12 -24.12
N ILE A 72 -7.20 -20.61 -23.15
CA ILE A 72 -6.69 -21.52 -22.13
C ILE A 72 -6.30 -22.80 -22.86
N LYS A 73 -4.99 -23.05 -22.99
CA LYS A 73 -4.54 -24.38 -23.37
C LYS A 73 -4.99 -25.36 -22.29
N GLU A 74 -5.38 -26.55 -22.70
CA GLU A 74 -5.74 -27.60 -21.74
C GLU A 74 -4.60 -27.76 -20.72
N PRO A 75 -4.92 -27.82 -19.41
CA PRO A 75 -3.91 -27.95 -18.39
C PRO A 75 -3.06 -29.21 -18.63
N PRO A 76 -1.75 -29.16 -18.35
CA PRO A 76 -0.91 -30.35 -18.45
C PRO A 76 -1.47 -31.47 -17.57
N GLU A 77 -1.47 -32.69 -18.10
CA GLU A 77 -2.09 -33.85 -17.44
C GLU A 77 -1.44 -34.20 -16.08
N SER A 78 -0.17 -33.86 -15.84
CA SER A 78 0.51 -34.11 -14.56
C SER A 78 1.79 -33.28 -14.35
N LEU A 79 2.26 -33.18 -13.11
CA LEU A 79 3.54 -32.53 -12.75
C LEU A 79 4.76 -33.29 -13.30
N ASP A 80 4.67 -34.61 -13.44
CA ASP A 80 5.76 -35.42 -14.00
C ASP A 80 6.15 -34.95 -15.42
N LYS A 81 5.17 -34.50 -16.22
CA LYS A 81 5.41 -34.00 -17.58
C LYS A 81 6.24 -32.72 -17.62
N ILE A 82 6.21 -31.93 -16.55
CA ILE A 82 7.02 -30.70 -16.42
C ILE A 82 8.26 -30.91 -15.54
N GLY A 83 8.55 -32.16 -15.15
CA GLY A 83 9.72 -32.51 -14.34
C GLY A 83 9.63 -32.06 -12.87
N CYS A 84 8.43 -31.77 -12.37
CA CYS A 84 8.23 -31.39 -10.97
C CYS A 84 7.84 -32.59 -10.13
N SER A 85 8.47 -32.76 -8.97
CA SER A 85 8.16 -33.85 -8.04
C SER A 85 6.92 -33.50 -7.19
N ASP A 86 6.02 -34.47 -6.99
CA ASP A 86 4.87 -34.34 -6.09
C ASP A 86 5.23 -34.39 -4.60
N ASN A 87 6.44 -34.86 -4.25
CA ASN A 87 6.86 -35.12 -2.86
C ASN A 87 7.60 -33.94 -2.20
N VAL A 88 7.48 -32.73 -2.74
CA VAL A 88 8.13 -31.52 -2.22
C VAL A 88 7.15 -30.62 -1.48
N SER A 89 7.65 -29.66 -0.72
CA SER A 89 6.79 -28.67 -0.07
C SER A 89 5.99 -27.84 -1.09
N SER A 90 4.88 -27.25 -0.66
CA SER A 90 4.07 -26.39 -1.54
C SER A 90 4.88 -25.23 -2.16
N ALA A 91 5.83 -24.68 -1.42
CA ALA A 91 6.72 -23.63 -1.91
C ALA A 91 7.66 -24.13 -3.02
N GLU A 92 8.36 -25.26 -2.79
CA GLU A 92 9.26 -25.87 -3.79
C GLU A 92 8.51 -26.30 -5.04
N LYS A 93 7.27 -26.78 -4.88
CA LYS A 93 6.38 -27.13 -5.98
C LYS A 93 6.07 -25.90 -6.84
N VAL A 94 5.71 -24.77 -6.22
CA VAL A 94 5.47 -23.51 -6.96
C VAL A 94 6.74 -23.06 -7.68
N ASP A 95 7.90 -23.10 -7.05
CA ASP A 95 9.17 -22.70 -7.69
C ASP A 95 9.52 -23.55 -8.91
N CYS A 96 9.30 -24.87 -8.82
CA CYS A 96 9.46 -25.76 -9.96
C CYS A 96 8.51 -25.40 -11.11
N ILE A 97 7.22 -25.20 -10.79
CA ILE A 97 6.21 -24.81 -11.77
C ILE A 97 6.59 -23.48 -12.45
N ILE A 98 7.00 -22.46 -11.69
CA ILE A 98 7.40 -21.15 -12.24
C ILE A 98 8.60 -21.26 -13.18
N THR A 99 9.54 -22.16 -12.88
CA THR A 99 10.68 -22.44 -13.76
C THR A 99 10.20 -23.01 -15.11
N ALA A 100 9.26 -23.95 -15.09
CA ALA A 100 8.66 -24.52 -16.30
C ALA A 100 7.83 -23.49 -17.09
N VAL A 101 7.06 -22.63 -16.40
CA VAL A 101 6.30 -21.53 -17.01
C VAL A 101 7.24 -20.56 -17.73
N SER A 102 8.33 -20.17 -17.08
CA SER A 102 9.31 -19.23 -17.66
C SER A 102 9.99 -19.80 -18.92
N ALA A 103 10.22 -21.12 -18.95
CA ALA A 103 10.82 -21.79 -20.10
C ALA A 103 9.86 -21.95 -21.30
N SER A 104 8.56 -22.09 -21.05
CA SER A 104 7.54 -22.37 -22.06
C SER A 104 6.67 -21.17 -22.45
N ASN A 105 6.70 -20.11 -21.64
CA ASN A 105 5.76 -19.00 -21.66
C ASN A 105 4.28 -19.46 -21.59
N ASP A 106 4.02 -20.57 -20.92
CA ASP A 106 2.70 -21.17 -20.73
C ASP A 106 2.39 -21.22 -19.24
N SER A 107 1.38 -20.46 -18.80
CA SER A 107 0.99 -20.40 -17.39
C SER A 107 0.01 -21.50 -16.97
N SER A 108 -0.47 -22.35 -17.89
CA SER A 108 -1.38 -23.46 -17.56
C SER A 108 -0.87 -24.43 -16.48
N PRO A 109 0.45 -24.69 -16.32
CA PRO A 109 0.97 -25.48 -15.21
C PRO A 109 0.60 -24.94 -13.81
N CYS A 110 0.32 -23.65 -13.66
CA CYS A 110 -0.08 -23.06 -12.37
C CYS A 110 -1.38 -23.64 -11.81
N LEU A 111 -2.22 -24.25 -12.65
CA LEU A 111 -3.43 -24.95 -12.19
C LEU A 111 -3.11 -26.21 -11.36
N LEU A 112 -1.87 -26.71 -11.43
CA LEU A 112 -1.41 -27.85 -10.64
C LEU A 112 -0.82 -27.44 -9.28
N ALA A 113 -0.74 -26.15 -8.98
CA ALA A 113 0.00 -25.63 -7.83
C ALA A 113 -0.61 -26.02 -6.46
N GLY A 114 -1.92 -26.27 -6.40
CA GLY A 114 -2.58 -26.75 -5.17
C GLY A 114 -3.93 -26.09 -4.96
N ASP A 115 -4.12 -25.49 -3.78
CA ASP A 115 -5.32 -24.73 -3.43
C ASP A 115 -5.41 -23.39 -4.19
N ASP A 116 -6.60 -22.77 -4.16
CA ASP A 116 -6.90 -21.53 -4.89
C ASP A 116 -5.92 -20.39 -4.58
N PHE A 117 -5.44 -20.28 -3.33
CA PHE A 117 -4.48 -19.24 -2.95
C PHE A 117 -3.12 -19.50 -3.60
N THR A 118 -2.63 -20.74 -3.53
CA THR A 118 -1.36 -21.16 -4.14
C THR A 118 -1.39 -21.07 -5.67
N VAL A 119 -2.53 -21.39 -6.30
CA VAL A 119 -2.77 -21.21 -7.74
C VAL A 119 -2.72 -19.72 -8.10
N GLY A 120 -3.38 -18.86 -7.33
CA GLY A 120 -3.36 -17.41 -7.51
C GLY A 120 -1.94 -16.83 -7.44
N GLU A 121 -1.16 -17.24 -6.43
CA GLU A 121 0.23 -16.83 -6.27
C GLU A 121 1.11 -17.30 -7.43
N CYS A 122 0.92 -18.53 -7.92
CA CYS A 122 1.63 -19.04 -9.09
C CYS A 122 1.36 -18.16 -10.33
N PHE A 123 0.09 -17.87 -10.64
CA PHE A 123 -0.25 -17.01 -11.77
C PHE A 123 0.32 -15.60 -11.63
N PHE A 124 0.32 -15.04 -10.42
CA PHE A 124 0.91 -13.73 -10.19
C PHE A 124 2.43 -13.73 -10.43
N ARG A 125 3.14 -14.74 -9.91
CA ARG A 125 4.57 -14.90 -10.19
C ARG A 125 4.84 -15.12 -11.68
N ALA A 126 4.05 -15.96 -12.35
CA ALA A 126 4.15 -16.18 -13.79
C ALA A 126 4.07 -14.86 -14.56
N ALA A 127 3.03 -14.05 -14.32
CA ALA A 127 2.88 -12.74 -14.94
C ALA A 127 4.08 -11.82 -14.72
N ARG A 128 4.66 -11.87 -13.51
CA ARG A 128 5.82 -11.06 -13.13
C ARG A 128 7.10 -11.47 -13.87
N GLU A 129 7.35 -12.77 -14.01
CA GLU A 129 8.55 -13.29 -14.66
C GLU A 129 8.48 -13.17 -16.19
N THR A 130 7.31 -13.37 -16.78
CA THR A 130 7.12 -13.27 -18.25
C THR A 130 6.81 -11.86 -18.73
N GLU A 131 6.58 -10.93 -17.80
CA GLU A 131 6.06 -9.58 -18.06
C GLU A 131 4.73 -9.54 -18.83
N ASP A 132 3.98 -10.65 -18.82
CA ASP A 132 2.68 -10.78 -19.46
C ASP A 132 1.56 -10.63 -18.41
N PRO A 133 0.61 -9.68 -18.56
CA PRO A 133 -0.53 -9.57 -17.66
C PRO A 133 -1.56 -10.70 -17.80
N GLN A 134 -1.54 -11.50 -18.87
CA GLN A 134 -2.57 -12.52 -19.13
C GLN A 134 -2.78 -13.53 -17.99
N PRO A 135 -1.73 -14.07 -17.34
CA PRO A 135 -1.89 -14.99 -16.22
C PRO A 135 -2.72 -14.41 -15.06
N CYS A 136 -2.69 -13.09 -14.82
CA CYS A 136 -3.51 -12.45 -13.79
C CYS A 136 -5.01 -12.69 -14.00
N PHE A 137 -5.47 -12.81 -15.25
CA PHE A 137 -6.90 -13.01 -15.55
C PHE A 137 -7.38 -14.44 -15.26
N MET A 138 -6.46 -15.38 -15.02
CA MET A 138 -6.76 -16.76 -14.63
C MET A 138 -6.96 -16.91 -13.12
N ILE A 139 -6.62 -15.89 -12.32
CA ILE A 139 -6.82 -15.90 -10.87
C ILE A 139 -8.32 -15.79 -10.56
N SER A 140 -8.86 -16.78 -9.84
CA SER A 140 -10.27 -16.87 -9.49
C SER A 140 -10.68 -15.85 -8.41
N ALA A 141 -9.84 -15.67 -7.38
CA ALA A 141 -10.09 -14.74 -6.30
C ALA A 141 -9.96 -13.27 -6.76
N ALA A 142 -11.07 -12.54 -6.80
CA ALA A 142 -11.14 -11.18 -7.33
C ALA A 142 -10.11 -10.21 -6.71
N ALA A 143 -9.90 -10.26 -5.39
CA ALA A 143 -8.93 -9.39 -4.71
C ALA A 143 -7.47 -9.69 -5.10
N GLN A 144 -7.11 -10.97 -5.27
CA GLN A 144 -5.78 -11.37 -5.74
C GLN A 144 -5.59 -11.00 -7.21
N LYS A 145 -6.61 -11.25 -8.04
CA LYS A 145 -6.62 -10.84 -9.45
C LYS A 145 -6.41 -9.34 -9.61
N ASP A 146 -7.19 -8.53 -8.89
CA ASP A 146 -7.08 -7.06 -8.94
C ASP A 146 -5.68 -6.58 -8.51
N SER A 147 -5.09 -7.21 -7.50
CA SER A 147 -3.72 -6.92 -7.04
C SER A 147 -2.67 -7.28 -8.10
N CYS A 148 -2.82 -8.43 -8.75
CA CYS A 148 -1.96 -8.87 -9.86
C CYS A 148 -2.05 -7.90 -11.04
N VAL A 149 -3.28 -7.59 -11.49
CA VAL A 149 -3.51 -6.67 -12.62
C VAL A 149 -2.99 -5.27 -12.30
N TYR A 150 -3.21 -4.75 -11.09
CA TYR A 150 -2.63 -3.47 -10.64
C TYR A 150 -1.10 -3.48 -10.76
N TYR A 151 -0.45 -4.51 -10.22
CA TYR A 151 1.00 -4.62 -10.27
C TYR A 151 1.50 -4.64 -11.72
N MET A 152 0.88 -5.46 -12.56
CA MET A 152 1.26 -5.58 -13.97
C MET A 152 1.02 -4.28 -14.74
N ALA A 153 -0.11 -3.61 -14.53
CA ALA A 153 -0.42 -2.31 -15.11
C ALA A 153 0.67 -1.28 -14.81
N VAL A 154 1.09 -1.18 -13.55
CA VAL A 154 2.17 -0.28 -13.11
C VAL A 154 3.51 -0.68 -13.74
N ARG A 155 3.83 -1.98 -13.73
CA ARG A 155 5.12 -2.49 -14.22
C ARG A 155 5.28 -2.29 -15.73
N VAL A 156 4.29 -2.67 -16.53
CA VAL A 156 4.32 -2.51 -18.00
C VAL A 156 3.88 -1.13 -18.47
N ARG A 157 3.59 -0.21 -17.53
CA ARG A 157 3.11 1.16 -17.78
C ARG A 157 1.88 1.23 -18.68
N ASN A 158 0.95 0.30 -18.49
CA ASN A 158 -0.25 0.19 -19.30
C ASN A 158 -1.51 0.50 -18.48
N ALA A 159 -2.04 1.72 -18.65
CA ALA A 159 -3.22 2.19 -17.94
C ALA A 159 -4.53 1.47 -18.33
N SER A 160 -4.60 0.82 -19.50
CA SER A 160 -5.83 0.13 -19.90
C SER A 160 -6.08 -1.13 -19.07
N LEU A 161 -5.03 -1.76 -18.55
CA LEU A 161 -5.15 -2.90 -17.63
C LEU A 161 -5.93 -2.53 -16.36
N CYS A 162 -5.85 -1.27 -15.91
CA CYS A 162 -6.61 -0.78 -14.77
C CYS A 162 -8.13 -0.92 -14.97
N SER A 163 -8.63 -0.83 -16.20
CA SER A 163 -10.07 -0.99 -16.49
C SER A 163 -10.61 -2.38 -16.14
N SER A 164 -9.74 -3.39 -16.07
CA SER A 164 -10.11 -4.77 -15.73
C SER A 164 -10.10 -5.05 -14.23
N ILE A 165 -9.73 -4.07 -13.40
CA ILE A 165 -9.78 -4.16 -11.95
C ILE A 165 -11.23 -3.95 -11.49
N SER A 166 -11.73 -4.93 -10.73
CA SER A 166 -13.13 -4.97 -10.29
C SER A 166 -13.42 -3.99 -9.15
N SER A 167 -12.49 -3.88 -8.20
CA SER A 167 -12.53 -2.91 -7.11
C SER A 167 -12.32 -1.49 -7.65
N GLU A 168 -13.32 -0.64 -7.49
CA GLU A 168 -13.24 0.76 -7.92
C GLU A 168 -12.05 1.50 -7.27
N SER A 169 -11.85 1.34 -5.96
CA SER A 169 -10.73 1.96 -5.26
C SER A 169 -9.37 1.49 -5.80
N SER A 170 -9.23 0.20 -6.09
CA SER A 170 -8.00 -0.37 -6.66
C SER A 170 -7.78 0.08 -8.11
N ARG A 171 -8.85 0.15 -8.92
CA ARG A 171 -8.82 0.66 -10.29
C ARG A 171 -8.34 2.10 -10.34
N MET A 172 -8.86 2.94 -9.45
CA MET A 172 -8.49 4.35 -9.41
C MET A 172 -7.07 4.55 -8.91
N ARG A 173 -6.63 3.77 -7.90
CA ARG A 173 -5.23 3.71 -7.50
C ARG A 173 -4.31 3.28 -8.64
N CYS A 174 -4.75 2.33 -9.47
CA CYS A 174 -4.03 1.90 -10.67
C CYS A 174 -3.88 3.04 -11.68
N LEU A 175 -4.97 3.74 -11.98
CA LEU A 175 -4.95 4.87 -12.91
C LEU A 175 -4.07 6.00 -12.40
N SER A 176 -4.21 6.43 -11.14
CA SER A 176 -3.37 7.50 -10.57
C SER A 176 -1.90 7.14 -10.45
N SER A 177 -1.59 5.84 -10.42
CA SER A 177 -0.22 5.33 -10.43
C SER A 177 0.47 5.47 -11.79
N LEU A 178 -0.32 5.56 -12.87
CA LEU A 178 0.13 5.54 -14.25
C LEU A 178 -0.07 6.87 -14.96
N THR A 179 -1.12 7.59 -14.60
CA THR A 179 -1.34 8.96 -15.04
C THR A 179 -0.51 9.90 -14.17
N LYS A 180 0.05 10.94 -14.78
CA LYS A 180 0.60 12.09 -14.04
C LYS A 180 -0.48 13.13 -13.77
N ASP A 181 -1.74 12.71 -13.80
CA ASP A 181 -2.89 13.59 -13.74
C ASP A 181 -3.64 13.35 -12.44
N VAL A 182 -3.48 14.30 -11.52
CA VAL A 182 -4.17 14.30 -10.22
C VAL A 182 -5.68 14.42 -10.37
N THR A 183 -6.18 15.01 -11.47
CA THR A 183 -7.62 15.21 -11.70
C THR A 183 -8.35 13.89 -11.90
N ALA A 184 -7.64 12.82 -12.24
CA ALA A 184 -8.21 11.47 -12.24
C ALA A 184 -8.78 11.10 -10.86
N CYS A 185 -8.14 11.55 -9.77
CA CYS A 185 -8.66 11.32 -8.42
C CYS A 185 -9.97 12.07 -8.18
N ASP A 186 -10.16 13.27 -8.75
CA ASP A 186 -11.36 14.09 -8.52
C ASP A 186 -12.66 13.43 -9.01
N SER A 187 -12.56 12.47 -9.92
CA SER A 187 -13.70 11.69 -10.42
C SER A 187 -14.21 10.62 -9.45
N ILE A 188 -13.52 10.38 -8.33
CA ILE A 188 -13.88 9.35 -7.35
C ILE A 188 -14.98 9.89 -6.42
N GLY A 189 -16.16 9.27 -6.47
CA GLY A 189 -17.31 9.68 -5.64
C GLY A 189 -17.14 9.38 -4.14
N ASP A 190 -16.48 8.27 -3.79
CA ASP A 190 -16.18 7.96 -2.40
C ASP A 190 -15.03 8.81 -1.87
N VAL A 191 -15.32 9.69 -0.90
CA VAL A 191 -14.36 10.65 -0.34
C VAL A 191 -13.10 9.96 0.18
N LYS A 192 -13.25 8.82 0.87
CA LYS A 192 -12.11 8.10 1.43
C LYS A 192 -11.21 7.53 0.33
N SER A 193 -11.79 6.89 -0.68
CA SER A 193 -11.05 6.37 -1.84
C SER A 193 -10.36 7.48 -2.64
N ARG A 194 -11.03 8.62 -2.79
CA ARG A 194 -10.46 9.82 -3.42
C ARG A 194 -9.23 10.32 -2.68
N ASP A 195 -9.34 10.43 -1.37
CA ASP A 195 -8.26 10.93 -0.51
C ASP A 195 -7.04 9.98 -0.49
N TRP A 196 -7.27 8.66 -0.52
CA TRP A 196 -6.21 7.68 -0.72
C TRP A 196 -5.55 7.75 -2.10
N CYS A 197 -6.32 8.10 -3.14
CA CYS A 197 -5.79 8.34 -4.47
C CYS A 197 -4.84 9.55 -4.48
N LEU A 198 -5.26 10.67 -3.88
CA LEU A 198 -4.45 11.88 -3.74
C LEU A 198 -3.17 11.61 -2.92
N TYR A 199 -3.27 10.87 -1.81
CA TYR A 199 -2.12 10.42 -1.03
C TYR A 199 -1.14 9.59 -1.86
N ALA A 200 -1.62 8.58 -2.59
CA ALA A 200 -0.75 7.75 -3.42
C ALA A 200 -0.05 8.57 -4.52
N PHE A 201 -0.74 9.58 -5.05
CA PHE A 201 -0.20 10.47 -6.06
C PHE A 201 0.86 11.43 -5.48
N SER A 202 0.63 12.02 -4.30
CA SER A 202 1.57 12.92 -3.64
C SER A 202 2.86 12.21 -3.24
N SER A 203 2.79 10.97 -2.74
CA SER A 203 3.99 10.19 -2.36
C SER A 203 4.93 9.94 -3.55
N ARG A 204 4.37 9.80 -4.76
CA ARG A 204 5.17 9.58 -5.98
C ARG A 204 5.73 10.86 -6.56
N ASN A 205 4.93 11.92 -6.56
CA ASN A 205 5.30 13.19 -7.17
C ASN A 205 6.02 14.13 -6.21
N SER A 206 6.08 13.79 -4.91
CA SER A 206 6.66 14.64 -3.88
C SER A 206 6.05 16.04 -3.88
N ASP A 207 4.72 16.11 -3.90
CA ASP A 207 3.98 17.37 -3.92
C ASP A 207 3.09 17.50 -2.66
N LEU A 208 3.51 18.38 -1.76
CA LEU A 208 2.82 18.68 -0.51
C LEU A 208 1.46 19.34 -0.73
N GLU A 209 1.29 20.11 -1.79
CA GLU A 209 0.01 20.80 -2.06
C GLU A 209 -1.10 19.78 -2.33
N ILE A 210 -0.75 18.61 -2.84
CA ILE A 210 -1.70 17.50 -3.04
C ILE A 210 -2.13 16.91 -1.71
N CYS A 211 -1.22 16.77 -0.73
CA CYS A 211 -1.62 16.37 0.62
C CYS A 211 -2.65 17.33 1.21
N LYS A 212 -2.49 18.64 1.02
CA LYS A 212 -3.45 19.65 1.55
C LYS A 212 -4.85 19.54 0.96
N LYS A 213 -5.02 18.89 -0.20
CA LYS A 213 -6.33 18.66 -0.84
C LYS A 213 -7.09 17.46 -0.24
N ILE A 214 -6.43 16.66 0.61
CA ILE A 214 -7.05 15.50 1.25
C ILE A 214 -8.00 15.97 2.35
N ASN A 215 -9.26 15.48 2.32
CA ASN A 215 -10.28 15.88 3.28
C ASN A 215 -10.20 15.08 4.59
N ALA A 216 -9.94 13.78 4.51
CA ALA A 216 -9.81 12.90 5.67
C ALA A 216 -8.52 13.23 6.43
N THR A 217 -8.67 13.83 7.61
CA THR A 217 -7.56 14.30 8.46
C THR A 217 -6.50 13.22 8.70
N ASP A 218 -6.90 11.98 8.98
CA ASP A 218 -5.97 10.86 9.23
C ASP A 218 -5.13 10.50 8.00
N VAL A 219 -5.72 10.53 6.80
CA VAL A 219 -5.03 10.28 5.53
C VAL A 219 -4.12 11.46 5.18
N ARG A 220 -4.60 12.69 5.37
CA ARG A 220 -3.84 13.92 5.12
C ARG A 220 -2.61 14.01 6.00
N ASP A 221 -2.76 13.77 7.29
CA ASP A 221 -1.67 13.90 8.25
C ASP A 221 -0.59 12.84 8.00
N ARG A 222 -1.00 11.62 7.62
CA ARG A 222 -0.08 10.58 7.16
C ARG A 222 0.64 10.98 5.86
N CYS A 223 -0.07 11.58 4.91
CA CYS A 223 0.50 12.14 3.69
C CYS A 223 1.63 13.12 3.97
N ILE A 224 1.38 14.05 4.89
CA ILE A 224 2.35 15.08 5.29
C ILE A 224 3.54 14.44 6.00
N MET A 225 3.32 13.47 6.89
CA MET A 225 4.39 12.74 7.57
C MET A 225 5.32 12.03 6.60
N ASP A 226 4.77 11.25 5.65
CA ASP A 226 5.57 10.52 4.67
C ASP A 226 6.36 11.47 3.77
N PHE A 227 5.78 12.62 3.43
CA PHE A 227 6.47 13.67 2.70
C PHE A 227 7.68 14.23 3.47
N ILE A 228 7.53 14.46 4.79
CA ILE A 228 8.62 14.94 5.65
C ILE A 228 9.72 13.90 5.80
N ASP A 229 9.35 12.63 5.99
CA ASP A 229 10.28 11.50 6.14
C ASP A 229 11.16 11.33 4.88
N LEU A 230 10.58 11.52 3.69
CA LEU A 230 11.31 11.40 2.42
C LEU A 230 12.24 12.57 2.13
N HIS A 231 11.85 13.80 2.51
CA HIS A 231 12.54 15.03 2.06
C HIS A 231 13.32 15.77 3.15
N ARG A 232 13.29 15.29 4.41
CA ARG A 232 13.97 15.91 5.58
C ARG A 232 13.68 17.41 5.69
N LEU A 233 12.39 17.74 5.65
CA LEU A 233 11.94 19.11 5.46
C LEU A 233 11.88 19.95 6.72
N ASP A 234 11.59 21.23 6.48
CA ASP A 234 11.37 22.28 7.45
C ASP A 234 10.39 21.87 8.57
N PRO A 235 10.76 22.05 9.85
CA PRO A 235 9.88 21.79 10.99
C PRO A 235 8.52 22.50 10.93
N ARG A 236 8.41 23.60 10.17
CA ARG A 236 7.16 24.34 9.98
C ARG A 236 6.09 23.51 9.27
N VAL A 237 6.45 22.51 8.48
CA VAL A 237 5.47 21.62 7.83
C VAL A 237 4.69 20.81 8.87
N CYS A 238 5.28 20.51 10.03
CA CYS A 238 4.60 19.81 11.12
C CYS A 238 3.37 20.56 11.66
N THR A 239 3.25 21.88 11.46
CA THR A 239 2.06 22.63 11.90
C THR A 239 0.84 22.34 11.05
N LEU A 240 1.01 21.69 9.89
CA LEU A 240 -0.08 21.27 9.01
C LEU A 240 -0.75 19.96 9.47
N ILE A 241 -0.14 19.26 10.43
CA ILE A 241 -0.67 18.02 11.01
C ILE A 241 -1.62 18.37 12.15
N GLU A 242 -2.86 17.88 12.07
CA GLU A 242 -3.89 18.07 13.11
C GLU A 242 -3.77 17.04 14.23
N ASP A 243 -3.47 15.78 13.90
CA ASP A 243 -3.23 14.72 14.87
C ASP A 243 -2.04 15.07 15.78
N TYR A 244 -2.34 15.24 17.07
CA TYR A 244 -1.36 15.69 18.05
C TYR A 244 -0.16 14.73 18.17
N GLY A 245 -0.41 13.41 18.09
CA GLY A 245 0.62 12.39 18.24
C GLY A 245 1.58 12.38 17.04
N LEU A 246 1.04 12.42 15.82
CA LEU A 246 1.83 12.52 14.59
C LEU A 246 2.57 13.85 14.53
N ARG A 247 1.95 14.96 14.95
CA ARG A 247 2.62 16.27 14.99
C ARG A 247 3.80 16.27 15.95
N LEU A 248 3.66 15.69 17.14
CA LEU A 248 4.77 15.60 18.10
C LEU A 248 5.89 14.71 17.55
N LYS A 249 5.54 13.58 16.92
CA LYS A 249 6.51 12.71 16.22
C LYS A 249 7.25 13.49 15.13
N CYS A 250 6.53 14.25 14.31
CA CYS A 250 7.08 15.11 13.28
C CYS A 250 8.09 16.11 13.83
N GLN A 251 7.72 16.84 14.88
CA GLN A 251 8.58 17.85 15.50
C GLN A 251 9.86 17.24 16.05
N ASN A 252 9.80 16.03 16.62
CA ASN A 252 10.96 15.31 17.11
C ASN A 252 11.89 14.83 15.99
N LEU A 253 11.34 14.47 14.82
CA LEU A 253 12.13 14.09 13.64
C LEU A 253 12.76 15.32 12.97
N ALA A 254 12.06 16.45 13.00
CA ALA A 254 12.49 17.69 12.38
C ALA A 254 13.49 18.47 13.23
N VAL A 255 13.80 18.05 14.47
CA VAL A 255 14.90 18.65 15.23
C VAL A 255 16.17 18.39 14.41
N PRO A 256 16.73 19.42 13.76
CA PRO A 256 17.95 19.21 13.03
C PRO A 256 18.97 18.70 14.04
N LEU A 257 19.79 17.72 13.65
CA LEU A 257 21.00 17.33 14.37
C LEU A 257 22.00 18.50 14.36
N ILE A 258 21.56 19.71 14.73
CA ILE A 258 22.39 20.74 15.30
C ILE A 258 22.71 20.23 16.71
N CYS A 259 23.54 19.18 16.78
CA CYS A 259 24.49 19.14 17.87
C CYS A 259 25.26 20.46 17.73
N PRO A 260 25.16 21.39 18.70
CA PRO A 260 26.01 22.56 18.67
C PRO A 260 27.44 22.02 18.65
N LEU A 261 28.16 22.19 17.54
CA LEU A 261 29.58 21.81 17.47
C LEU A 261 30.40 22.54 18.55
N SER A 262 29.86 23.63 19.11
CA SER A 262 30.42 24.36 20.25
C SER A 262 30.40 23.61 21.59
N SER A 263 29.64 22.52 21.74
CA SER A 263 29.63 21.71 22.98
C SER A 263 30.46 20.42 22.88
N PHE A 264 31.06 20.12 21.72
CA PHE A 264 32.03 19.04 21.59
C PHE A 264 33.39 19.51 22.13
N LYS A 265 33.61 19.34 23.45
CA LYS A 265 34.97 19.39 24.00
C LYS A 265 35.66 18.08 23.60
N PRO A 266 36.64 18.05 22.67
CA PRO A 266 37.40 16.85 22.40
C PRO A 266 38.06 16.40 23.71
N LYS A 267 37.76 15.17 24.14
CA LYS A 267 38.25 14.62 25.42
C LYS A 267 39.76 14.37 25.41
N TYR A 268 40.41 14.50 24.25
CA TYR A 268 41.85 14.32 24.06
C TYR A 268 42.38 15.44 23.16
N GLY A 269 43.18 16.33 23.76
CA GLY A 269 43.71 17.52 23.11
C GLY A 269 44.80 17.19 22.10
N VAL A 270 44.41 16.95 20.85
CA VAL A 270 45.32 17.07 19.72
C VAL A 270 44.94 18.35 18.97
N PRO A 271 45.76 19.41 19.05
CA PRO A 271 45.54 20.61 18.23
C PRO A 271 45.78 20.28 16.75
N LEU A 272 44.88 20.76 15.88
CA LEU A 272 45.12 20.91 14.44
C LEU A 272 45.91 22.20 14.20
#